data_AF-A0A935DGJ8-F1
#
_entry.id   AF-A0A935DGJ8-F1
#
_cell.length_a   1.000
_cell.length_b   1.000
_cell.length_c   1.000
_cell.angle_alpha   90.00
_cell.angle_beta   90.00
_cell.angle_gamma   90.00
#
_symmetry.space_group_name_H-M   'P 1'
#
loop_
_entity.id
_entity.type
_entity.pdbx_description
1 polymer ?
#
loop_
_entity_poly.entity_id
_entity_poly.type
_entity_poly.pdbx_seq_one_letter_code
_entity_poly.pdbx_strand_id
1 'polypeptide(L)'
;MRSRRLLGAGLLVALLGCGGAAVRPQDDAVARALGGPVARGLVTGAPEAWAEVLREADRARGLSGAARADAEVELALSLEWAQAVAERGAADRSLAAASTQRAALADEQARLDAEVTRLEEATRRSLAAQSQARQAQQAARTPSAVEAARRSAAADDLDLQTELLLAAAELFGARPEAINPLRARIVSGRSTGTARLAASAAVYREAEGLLEATRASGAAVSTADVDALRLQASLSESEGVDAHRDARGVVAVLRGLFAGPRLSPTSRSRVELLGRVIRSHGTLPVRVECFVGGPAAATATATARAQAAALRTALVAAGVPAERLQAAGFHRPPGGARTEDRVEVVLLSPRAE
;
A
#
# COMPACT_ATOMS: atom_id res chain seq x y z
N MET A 1 -25.47 -8.49 25.01
CA MET A 1 -26.92 -8.21 24.97
C MET A 1 -27.26 -7.49 23.67
N ARG A 2 -28.29 -7.98 22.95
CA ARG A 2 -29.04 -7.34 21.84
C ARG A 2 -28.24 -7.07 20.54
N SER A 3 -28.69 -7.35 19.30
CA SER A 3 -29.90 -8.01 18.77
C SER A 3 -29.67 -8.35 17.28
N ARG A 4 -30.17 -9.52 16.88
CA ARG A 4 -30.54 -10.04 15.54
C ARG A 4 -30.52 -9.06 14.34
N ARG A 5 -29.91 -9.51 13.23
CA ARG A 5 -30.53 -9.50 11.89
C ARG A 5 -30.13 -10.76 11.09
N LEU A 6 -31.02 -11.75 11.10
CA LEU A 6 -31.20 -12.75 10.03
C LEU A 6 -31.85 -12.03 8.84
N LEU A 7 -31.33 -12.24 7.61
CA LEU A 7 -31.96 -11.97 6.30
C LEU A 7 -30.93 -12.38 5.21
N GLY A 8 -31.16 -13.32 4.29
CA GLY A 8 -32.34 -14.14 4.06
C GLY A 8 -31.98 -15.35 3.20
N ALA A 9 -32.35 -16.54 3.67
CA ALA A 9 -32.51 -17.70 2.83
C ALA A 9 -33.85 -17.54 2.10
N GLY A 10 -33.79 -17.37 0.77
CA GLY A 10 -34.96 -17.35 -0.08
C GLY A 10 -35.52 -18.76 -0.27
N LEU A 11 -36.33 -19.18 0.69
CA LEU A 11 -37.19 -20.36 0.60
C LEU A 11 -38.31 -20.07 -0.41
N LEU A 12 -38.32 -20.77 -1.54
CA LEU A 12 -39.36 -20.65 -2.57
C LEU A 12 -40.30 -21.87 -2.49
N VAL A 13 -41.28 -21.79 -1.58
CA VAL A 13 -42.42 -22.71 -1.51
C VAL A 13 -43.51 -22.14 -2.41
N ALA A 14 -43.80 -22.82 -3.52
CA ALA A 14 -44.89 -22.47 -4.43
C ALA A 14 -46.23 -23.02 -3.90
N LEU A 15 -47.20 -22.14 -3.70
CA LEU A 15 -48.60 -22.48 -3.43
C LEU A 15 -49.33 -22.83 -4.73
N LEU A 16 -50.03 -23.97 -4.69
CA LEU A 16 -50.97 -24.47 -5.70
C LEU A 16 -52.15 -23.51 -5.89
N GLY A 17 -52.37 -23.09 -7.13
CA GLY A 17 -53.56 -22.39 -7.61
C GLY A 17 -53.71 -22.59 -9.11
N CYS A 18 -54.87 -23.11 -9.53
CA CYS A 18 -55.10 -23.77 -10.82
C CYS A 18 -55.07 -22.84 -12.04
N GLY A 19 -54.56 -23.38 -13.16
CA GLY A 19 -55.01 -23.01 -14.52
C GLY A 19 -53.97 -22.29 -15.40
N GLY A 20 -53.39 -23.03 -16.35
CA GLY A 20 -52.86 -22.48 -17.60
C GLY A 20 -51.32 -22.38 -17.70
N ALA A 21 -50.75 -23.26 -18.54
CA ALA A 21 -49.38 -23.22 -19.08
C ALA A 21 -48.22 -23.20 -18.06
N ALA A 22 -47.85 -24.38 -17.57
CA ALA A 22 -46.59 -24.59 -16.87
C ALA A 22 -45.41 -24.55 -17.87
N VAL A 23 -44.91 -23.34 -18.17
CA VAL A 23 -43.51 -23.19 -18.55
C VAL A 23 -42.69 -23.43 -17.29
N ARG A 24 -41.98 -24.55 -17.22
CA ARG A 24 -41.19 -24.95 -16.04
C ARG A 24 -40.04 -23.97 -15.84
N PRO A 25 -39.98 -23.19 -14.75
CA PRO A 25 -38.91 -22.21 -14.52
C PRO A 25 -37.53 -22.82 -14.22
N GLN A 26 -37.44 -24.15 -14.07
CA GLN A 26 -36.20 -24.90 -13.80
C GLN A 26 -35.37 -25.18 -15.05
N ASP A 27 -36.01 -25.37 -16.22
CA ASP A 27 -35.33 -25.65 -17.50
C ASP A 27 -34.38 -24.52 -17.92
N ASP A 28 -34.79 -23.27 -17.68
CA ASP A 28 -33.98 -22.09 -18.00
C ASP A 28 -32.84 -21.82 -17.00
N ALA A 29 -32.95 -22.30 -15.76
CA ALA A 29 -31.99 -21.96 -14.71
C ALA A 29 -30.67 -22.70 -14.89
N VAL A 30 -30.74 -24.00 -15.22
CA VAL A 30 -29.56 -24.85 -15.43
C VAL A 30 -28.85 -24.51 -16.74
N ALA A 31 -29.60 -24.32 -17.83
CA ALA A 31 -29.03 -23.90 -19.11
C ALA A 31 -28.35 -22.52 -19.03
N ARG A 32 -28.94 -21.56 -18.28
CA ARG A 32 -28.29 -20.26 -18.00
C ARG A 32 -27.09 -20.37 -17.09
N ALA A 33 -27.09 -21.29 -16.11
CA ALA A 33 -25.94 -21.52 -15.24
C ALA A 33 -24.74 -22.08 -16.01
N LEU A 34 -24.98 -23.00 -16.95
CA LEU A 34 -23.95 -23.61 -17.79
C LEU A 34 -23.31 -22.62 -18.79
N GLY A 35 -24.07 -21.65 -19.29
CA GLY A 35 -23.55 -20.57 -20.15
C GLY A 35 -23.12 -19.30 -19.40
N GLY A 36 -23.25 -19.29 -18.08
CA GLY A 36 -23.20 -18.07 -17.26
C GLY A 36 -21.84 -17.76 -16.61
N PRO A 37 -21.77 -16.68 -15.82
CA PRO A 37 -20.59 -16.32 -15.03
C PRO A 37 -20.18 -17.42 -14.02
N VAL A 38 -21.15 -18.19 -13.55
CA VAL A 38 -20.98 -19.32 -12.62
C VAL A 38 -20.10 -20.41 -13.25
N ALA A 39 -20.38 -20.81 -14.49
CA ALA A 39 -19.57 -21.79 -15.23
C ALA A 39 -18.10 -21.39 -15.31
N ARG A 40 -17.80 -20.11 -15.59
CA ARG A 40 -16.42 -19.61 -15.64
C ARG A 40 -15.71 -19.71 -14.28
N GLY A 41 -16.41 -19.40 -13.19
CA GLY A 41 -15.87 -19.56 -11.84
C GLY A 41 -15.56 -21.02 -11.50
N LEU A 42 -16.43 -21.94 -11.90
CA LEU A 42 -16.28 -23.38 -11.67
C LEU A 42 -15.14 -24.00 -12.49
N VAL A 43 -14.99 -23.62 -13.76
CA VAL A 43 -13.87 -24.05 -14.62
C VAL A 43 -12.52 -23.76 -13.96
N THR A 44 -12.38 -22.59 -13.34
CA THR A 44 -11.12 -22.19 -12.69
C THR A 44 -10.98 -22.67 -11.25
N GLY A 45 -12.08 -22.73 -10.52
CA GLY A 45 -12.08 -22.99 -9.07
C GLY A 45 -12.24 -24.46 -8.69
N ALA A 46 -12.86 -25.26 -9.57
CA ALA A 46 -13.18 -26.67 -9.35
C ALA A 46 -13.26 -27.43 -10.70
N PRO A 47 -12.18 -27.53 -11.47
CA PRO A 47 -12.20 -28.07 -12.84
C PRO A 47 -12.71 -29.52 -12.91
N GLU A 48 -12.36 -30.36 -11.94
CA GLU A 48 -12.82 -31.75 -11.87
C GLU A 48 -14.32 -31.85 -11.55
N ALA A 49 -14.80 -31.05 -10.61
CA ALA A 49 -16.22 -30.99 -10.28
C ALA A 49 -17.05 -30.40 -11.43
N TRP A 50 -16.49 -29.43 -12.15
CA TRP A 50 -17.09 -28.88 -13.36
C TRP A 50 -17.20 -29.91 -14.50
N ALA A 51 -16.18 -30.75 -14.67
CA ALA A 51 -16.24 -31.85 -15.63
C ALA A 51 -17.37 -32.85 -15.29
N GLU A 52 -17.64 -33.10 -14.01
CA GLU A 52 -18.78 -33.91 -13.57
C GLU A 52 -20.12 -33.27 -13.95
N VAL A 53 -20.27 -31.97 -13.69
CA VAL A 53 -21.46 -31.19 -14.07
C VAL A 53 -21.72 -31.27 -15.57
N LEU A 54 -20.68 -31.20 -16.41
CA LEU A 54 -20.82 -31.34 -17.86
C LEU A 54 -21.27 -32.76 -18.27
N ARG A 55 -20.73 -33.80 -17.62
CA ARG A 55 -21.13 -35.19 -17.88
C ARG A 55 -22.59 -35.43 -17.53
N GLU A 56 -23.07 -34.91 -16.39
CA GLU A 56 -24.48 -35.01 -16.01
C GLU A 56 -25.38 -34.17 -16.92
N ALA A 57 -24.93 -33.00 -17.35
CA ALA A 57 -25.66 -32.17 -18.32
C ALA A 57 -25.83 -32.87 -19.68
N ASP A 58 -24.80 -33.58 -20.15
CA ASP A 58 -24.86 -34.35 -21.40
C ASP A 58 -25.75 -35.59 -21.27
N ARG A 59 -25.66 -36.33 -20.15
CA ARG A 59 -26.54 -37.47 -19.87
C ARG A 59 -28.00 -37.07 -19.90
N ALA A 60 -28.32 -35.93 -19.29
CA ALA A 60 -29.68 -35.49 -19.12
C ALA A 60 -30.32 -34.98 -20.44
N ARG A 61 -29.52 -34.54 -21.43
CA ARG A 61 -30.01 -34.16 -22.79
C ARG A 61 -30.61 -35.33 -23.58
N GLY A 62 -30.18 -36.56 -23.30
CA GLY A 62 -30.66 -37.76 -24.00
C GLY A 62 -31.95 -38.37 -23.44
N LEU A 63 -32.48 -37.82 -22.35
CA LEU A 63 -33.61 -38.39 -21.60
C LEU A 63 -34.91 -37.62 -21.85
N SER A 64 -36.05 -38.27 -21.59
CA SER A 64 -37.39 -37.66 -21.69
C SER A 64 -38.31 -38.10 -20.55
N GLY A 65 -39.41 -37.38 -20.33
CA GLY A 65 -40.41 -37.71 -19.32
C GLY A 65 -39.86 -37.69 -17.90
N ALA A 66 -40.22 -38.68 -17.08
CA ALA A 66 -39.79 -38.78 -15.69
C ALA A 66 -38.26 -38.91 -15.54
N ALA A 67 -37.62 -39.70 -16.41
CA ALA A 67 -36.17 -39.90 -16.38
C ALA A 67 -35.38 -38.60 -16.62
N ARG A 68 -35.92 -37.68 -17.43
CA ARG A 68 -35.33 -36.35 -17.62
C ARG A 68 -35.42 -35.50 -16.35
N ALA A 69 -36.56 -35.52 -15.68
CA ALA A 69 -36.78 -34.77 -14.45
C ALA A 69 -35.85 -35.23 -13.32
N ASP A 70 -35.65 -36.55 -13.16
CA ASP A 70 -34.73 -37.08 -12.17
C ASP A 70 -33.27 -36.67 -12.47
N ALA A 71 -32.85 -36.73 -13.74
CA ALA A 71 -31.51 -36.31 -14.14
C ALA A 71 -31.27 -34.79 -13.99
N GLU A 72 -32.32 -33.96 -14.06
CA GLU A 72 -32.22 -32.51 -13.78
C GLU A 72 -31.96 -32.22 -12.30
N VAL A 73 -32.54 -33.02 -11.39
CA VAL A 73 -32.29 -32.91 -9.95
C VAL A 73 -30.84 -33.27 -9.63
N GLU A 74 -30.34 -34.37 -10.17
CA GLU A 74 -28.93 -34.80 -10.00
C GLU A 74 -27.94 -33.77 -10.58
N LEU A 75 -28.27 -33.18 -11.72
CA LEU A 75 -27.48 -32.10 -12.32
C LEU A 75 -27.45 -30.85 -11.44
N ALA A 76 -28.57 -30.48 -10.81
CA ALA A 76 -28.63 -29.35 -9.88
C ALA A 76 -27.75 -29.61 -8.63
N LEU A 77 -27.83 -30.81 -8.06
CA LEU A 77 -27.00 -31.22 -6.92
C LEU A 77 -25.50 -31.22 -7.27
N SER A 78 -25.15 -31.70 -8.46
CA SER A 78 -23.77 -31.67 -8.96
C SER A 78 -23.25 -30.24 -9.12
N LEU A 79 -24.10 -29.32 -9.58
CA LEU A 79 -23.75 -27.91 -9.71
C LEU A 79 -23.54 -27.24 -8.34
N GLU A 80 -24.41 -27.52 -7.36
CA GLU A 80 -24.25 -27.05 -5.98
C GLU A 80 -22.96 -27.57 -5.34
N TRP A 81 -22.65 -28.85 -5.53
CA TRP A 81 -21.41 -29.45 -5.07
C TRP A 81 -20.18 -28.79 -5.71
N ALA A 82 -20.17 -28.59 -7.03
CA ALA A 82 -19.09 -27.92 -7.72
C ALA A 82 -18.87 -26.48 -7.22
N GLN A 83 -19.95 -25.75 -6.91
CA GLN A 83 -19.87 -24.42 -6.29
C GLN A 83 -19.23 -24.49 -4.91
N ALA A 84 -19.64 -25.44 -4.05
CA ALA A 84 -19.04 -25.62 -2.74
C ALA A 84 -17.53 -25.95 -2.80
N VAL A 85 -17.10 -26.76 -3.77
CA VAL A 85 -15.68 -27.06 -4.00
C VAL A 85 -14.91 -25.80 -4.42
N ALA A 86 -15.47 -25.01 -5.34
CA ALA A 86 -14.83 -23.78 -5.79
C ALA A 86 -14.72 -22.72 -4.68
N GLU A 87 -15.77 -22.57 -3.85
CA GLU A 87 -15.79 -21.69 -2.68
C GLU A 87 -14.76 -22.11 -1.63
N ARG A 88 -14.67 -23.42 -1.34
CA ARG A 88 -13.65 -23.96 -0.44
C ARG A 88 -12.24 -23.67 -0.95
N GLY A 89 -11.97 -23.91 -2.24
CA GLY A 89 -10.68 -23.60 -2.82
C GLY A 89 -10.33 -22.10 -2.78
N ALA A 90 -11.33 -21.22 -2.91
CA ALA A 90 -11.13 -19.78 -2.74
C ALA A 90 -10.81 -19.40 -1.29
N ALA A 91 -11.48 -20.03 -0.31
CA ALA A 91 -11.20 -19.84 1.10
C ALA A 91 -9.78 -20.32 1.47
N ASP A 92 -9.35 -21.47 0.97
CA ASP A 92 -8.01 -22.02 1.22
C ASP A 92 -6.90 -21.10 0.68
N ARG A 93 -7.09 -20.52 -0.52
CA ARG A 93 -6.16 -19.52 -1.07
C ARG A 93 -6.12 -18.24 -0.23
N SER A 94 -7.28 -17.78 0.24
CA SER A 94 -7.35 -16.62 1.13
C SER A 94 -6.65 -16.88 2.46
N LEU A 95 -6.76 -18.09 3.00
CA LEU A 95 -6.06 -18.51 4.22
C LEU A 95 -4.54 -18.52 4.01
N ALA A 96 -4.07 -19.05 2.87
CA ALA A 96 -2.66 -19.06 2.53
C ALA A 96 -2.09 -17.65 2.36
N ALA A 97 -2.82 -16.74 1.71
CA ALA A 97 -2.39 -15.34 1.58
C ALA A 97 -2.29 -14.66 2.96
N ALA A 98 -3.28 -14.89 3.84
CA ALA A 98 -3.26 -14.35 5.20
C ALA A 98 -2.10 -14.92 6.05
N SER A 99 -1.73 -16.20 5.86
CA SER A 99 -0.60 -16.79 6.58
C SER A 99 0.74 -16.22 6.12
N THR A 100 0.92 -15.99 4.81
CA THR A 100 2.10 -15.28 4.27
C THR A 100 2.20 -13.86 4.82
N GLN A 101 1.09 -13.11 4.86
CA GLN A 101 1.09 -11.76 5.43
C GLN A 101 1.45 -11.76 6.92
N ARG A 102 0.97 -12.75 7.68
CA ARG A 102 1.33 -12.90 9.11
C ARG A 102 2.82 -13.19 9.30
N ALA A 103 3.43 -14.01 8.44
CA ALA A 103 4.86 -14.27 8.49
C ALA A 103 5.68 -12.99 8.20
N ALA A 104 5.30 -12.21 7.19
CA ALA A 104 5.95 -10.94 6.88
C ALA A 104 5.87 -9.92 8.03
N LEU A 105 4.73 -9.85 8.73
CA LEU A 105 4.58 -9.00 9.92
C LEU A 105 5.45 -9.47 11.09
N ALA A 106 5.65 -10.79 11.26
CA ALA A 106 6.53 -11.33 12.29
C ALA A 106 8.01 -11.00 12.00
N ASP A 107 8.43 -11.07 10.73
CA ASP A 107 9.78 -10.68 10.32
C ASP A 107 10.03 -9.19 10.56
N GLU A 108 9.05 -8.33 10.24
CA GLU A 108 9.15 -6.89 10.49
C GLU A 108 9.20 -6.57 11.98
N GLN A 109 8.40 -7.26 12.80
CA GLN A 109 8.47 -7.14 14.25
C GLN A 109 9.86 -7.51 14.79
N ALA A 110 10.44 -8.61 14.33
CA ALA A 110 11.79 -9.02 14.74
C ALA A 110 12.87 -8.00 14.34
N ARG A 111 12.72 -7.33 13.19
CA ARG A 111 13.63 -6.24 12.76
C ARG A 111 13.52 -5.03 13.69
N LEU A 112 12.30 -4.60 14.02
CA LEU A 112 12.07 -3.49 14.93
C LEU A 112 12.60 -3.78 16.35
N ASP A 113 12.41 -4.99 16.86
CA ASP A 113 12.94 -5.41 18.17
C ASP A 113 14.48 -5.36 18.20
N ALA A 114 15.14 -5.76 17.10
CA ALA A 114 16.59 -5.66 16.95
C ALA A 114 17.08 -4.20 16.89
N GLU A 115 16.31 -3.31 16.25
CA GLU A 115 16.60 -1.88 16.21
C GLU A 115 16.45 -1.22 17.57
N VAL A 116 15.38 -1.53 18.31
CA VAL A 116 15.19 -1.06 19.69
C VAL A 116 16.35 -1.49 20.57
N THR A 117 16.75 -2.76 20.51
CA THR A 117 17.90 -3.27 21.28
C THR A 117 19.18 -2.49 20.95
N ARG A 118 19.43 -2.20 19.66
CA ARG A 118 20.59 -1.42 19.21
C ARG A 118 20.57 0.01 19.75
N LEU A 119 19.40 0.66 19.75
CA LEU A 119 19.21 2.02 20.26
C LEU A 119 19.38 2.09 21.78
N GLU A 120 18.88 1.09 22.52
CA GLU A 120 19.09 0.97 23.96
C GLU A 120 20.57 0.82 24.31
N GLU A 121 21.32 -0.02 23.57
CA GLU A 121 22.76 -0.17 23.76
C GLU A 121 23.55 1.09 23.42
N ALA A 122 23.17 1.82 22.37
CA ALA A 122 23.77 3.10 22.04
C ALA A 122 23.53 4.14 23.14
N THR A 123 22.31 4.19 23.67
CA THR A 123 21.93 5.09 24.77
C THR A 123 22.67 4.75 26.05
N ARG A 124 22.80 3.46 26.38
CA ARG A 124 23.57 2.98 27.54
C ARG A 124 25.04 3.37 27.44
N ARG A 125 25.64 3.23 26.25
CA ARG A 125 27.02 3.67 25.98
C ARG A 125 27.19 5.18 26.13
N SER A 126 26.24 5.98 25.64
CA SER A 126 26.25 7.44 25.81
C SER A 126 26.17 7.85 27.28
N LEU A 127 25.27 7.24 28.06
CA LEU A 127 25.17 7.49 29.50
C LEU A 127 26.45 7.11 30.26
N ALA A 128 27.09 5.99 29.90
CA ALA A 128 28.37 5.58 30.47
C ALA A 128 29.50 6.57 30.12
N ALA A 129 29.56 7.05 28.87
CA ALA A 129 30.53 8.06 28.46
C ALA A 129 30.32 9.39 29.21
N GLN A 130 29.07 9.84 29.39
CA GLN A 130 28.75 11.03 30.15
C GLN A 130 29.11 10.90 31.64
N SER A 131 28.86 9.74 32.25
CA SER A 131 29.21 9.51 33.65
C SER A 131 30.73 9.49 33.87
N GLN A 132 31.47 8.84 32.96
CA GLN A 132 32.94 8.88 32.95
C GLN A 132 33.47 10.29 32.72
N ALA A 133 32.88 11.06 31.82
CA ALA A 133 33.26 12.47 31.59
C ALA A 133 33.03 13.32 32.85
N ARG A 134 31.92 13.13 33.57
CA ARG A 134 31.66 13.80 34.85
C ARG A 134 32.64 13.37 35.95
N GLN A 135 32.97 12.08 36.04
CA GLN A 135 33.98 11.59 36.99
C GLN A 135 35.37 12.13 36.67
N ALA A 136 35.76 12.17 35.40
CA ALA A 136 36.99 12.79 34.94
C ALA A 136 37.01 14.29 35.29
N GLN A 137 35.90 15.02 35.12
CA GLN A 137 35.75 16.42 35.55
C GLN A 137 35.83 16.63 37.07
N GLN A 138 35.45 15.63 37.88
CA GLN A 138 35.59 15.70 39.35
C GLN A 138 37.01 15.32 39.81
N ALA A 139 37.65 14.34 39.17
CA ALA A 139 39.04 13.95 39.39
C ALA A 139 40.03 15.02 38.90
N ALA A 140 39.61 15.81 37.91
CA ALA A 140 40.25 16.97 37.31
C ALA A 140 40.54 18.17 38.24
N ARG A 141 40.44 18.01 39.57
CA ARG A 141 41.11 18.93 40.51
C ARG A 141 42.65 18.88 40.41
N THR A 142 43.21 18.11 39.47
CA THR A 142 44.60 18.22 38.97
C THR A 142 44.62 18.63 37.47
N PRO A 143 45.34 19.71 37.08
CA PRO A 143 45.10 20.41 35.79
C PRO A 143 45.40 19.65 34.48
N SER A 144 46.31 18.68 34.46
CA SER A 144 46.81 18.09 33.20
C SER A 144 45.92 16.98 32.61
N ALA A 145 45.22 16.20 33.45
CA ALA A 145 44.34 15.13 33.01
C ALA A 145 43.01 15.67 32.44
N VAL A 146 42.56 16.83 32.93
CA VAL A 146 41.32 17.51 32.47
C VAL A 146 41.42 17.92 31.02
N GLU A 147 42.56 18.50 30.64
CA GLU A 147 42.78 19.00 29.30
C GLU A 147 42.89 17.85 28.29
N ALA A 148 43.53 16.74 28.68
CA ALA A 148 43.57 15.54 27.84
C ALA A 148 42.17 14.95 27.63
N ALA A 149 41.36 14.85 28.70
CA ALA A 149 39.99 14.35 28.61
C ALA A 149 39.08 15.29 27.79
N ARG A 150 39.19 16.62 27.97
CA ARG A 150 38.45 17.62 27.18
C ARG A 150 38.81 17.54 25.69
N ARG A 151 40.09 17.40 25.36
CA ARG A 151 40.54 17.25 23.96
C ARG A 151 40.03 15.96 23.34
N SER A 152 39.96 14.86 24.10
CA SER A 152 39.37 13.61 23.62
C SER A 152 37.87 13.75 23.37
N ALA A 153 37.12 14.32 24.34
CA ALA A 153 35.68 14.52 24.19
C ALA A 153 35.33 15.44 23.00
N ALA A 154 36.14 16.48 22.77
CA ALA A 154 35.97 17.34 21.59
C ALA A 154 36.29 16.62 20.28
N ALA A 155 37.22 15.67 20.28
CA ALA A 155 37.48 14.82 19.11
C ALA A 155 36.31 13.86 18.85
N ASP A 156 35.76 13.24 19.89
CA ASP A 156 34.58 12.36 19.79
C ASP A 156 33.36 13.12 19.25
N ASP A 157 33.15 14.37 19.70
CA ASP A 157 32.08 15.23 19.20
C ASP A 157 32.27 15.60 17.72
N LEU A 158 33.50 15.95 17.31
CA LEU A 158 33.81 16.21 15.90
C LEU A 158 33.64 14.98 15.03
N ASP A 159 34.03 13.79 15.51
CA ASP A 159 33.84 12.52 14.81
C ASP A 159 32.32 12.26 14.58
N LEU A 160 31.49 12.49 15.59
CA LEU A 160 30.02 12.37 15.48
C LEU A 160 29.44 13.39 14.49
N GLN A 161 29.83 14.66 14.59
CA GLN A 161 29.36 15.70 13.67
C GLN A 161 29.80 15.40 12.23
N THR A 162 31.00 14.83 12.03
CA THR A 162 31.49 14.41 10.73
C THR A 162 30.63 13.29 10.13
N GLU A 163 30.27 12.27 10.91
CA GLU A 163 29.33 11.22 10.45
C GLU A 163 27.97 11.81 10.03
N LEU A 164 27.46 12.80 10.76
CA LEU A 164 26.23 13.51 10.40
C LEU A 164 26.37 14.29 9.08
N LEU A 165 27.50 14.98 8.87
CA LEU A 165 27.78 15.69 7.62
C LEU A 165 27.90 14.73 6.44
N LEU A 166 28.56 13.58 6.63
CA LEU A 166 28.67 12.55 5.60
C LEU A 166 27.33 11.90 5.26
N ALA A 167 26.50 11.60 6.26
CA ALA A 167 25.13 11.11 6.04
C ALA A 167 24.25 12.14 5.31
N ALA A 168 24.40 13.43 5.66
CA ALA A 168 23.75 14.51 4.93
C ALA A 168 24.25 14.56 3.48
N ALA A 169 25.55 14.50 3.23
CA ALA A 169 26.12 14.51 1.89
C ALA A 169 25.62 13.33 1.06
N GLU A 170 25.56 12.13 1.65
CA GLU A 170 24.97 10.93 1.04
C GLU A 170 23.50 11.15 0.63
N LEU A 171 22.71 11.76 1.51
CA LEU A 171 21.32 12.13 1.23
C LEU A 171 21.20 13.17 0.11
N PHE A 172 22.17 14.09 0.01
CA PHE A 172 22.30 15.03 -1.11
C PHE A 172 22.99 14.41 -2.34
N GLY A 173 23.19 13.09 -2.40
CA GLY A 173 23.68 12.41 -3.59
C GLY A 173 25.20 12.40 -3.77
N ALA A 174 25.97 12.65 -2.70
CA ALA A 174 27.41 12.41 -2.71
C ALA A 174 27.69 10.92 -2.96
N ARG A 175 28.67 10.63 -3.81
CA ARG A 175 28.97 9.25 -4.19
C ARG A 175 29.75 8.52 -3.09
N PRO A 176 29.56 7.19 -2.93
CA PRO A 176 30.27 6.39 -1.94
C PRO A 176 31.80 6.52 -2.03
N GLU A 177 32.36 6.72 -3.23
CA GLU A 177 33.82 6.86 -3.42
C GLU A 177 34.38 8.12 -2.77
N ALA A 178 33.57 9.17 -2.59
CA ALA A 178 33.94 10.39 -1.88
C ALA A 178 33.71 10.29 -0.36
N ILE A 179 32.69 9.52 0.06
CA ILE A 179 32.29 9.37 1.47
C ILE A 179 33.18 8.36 2.22
N ASN A 180 33.40 7.18 1.63
CA ASN A 180 34.05 6.05 2.30
C ASN A 180 35.48 6.35 2.80
N PRO A 181 36.33 7.11 2.08
CA PRO A 181 37.66 7.49 2.58
C PRO A 181 37.61 8.35 3.85
N LEU A 182 36.63 9.25 3.95
CA LEU A 182 36.45 10.10 5.14
C LEU A 182 35.91 9.27 6.31
N ARG A 183 34.93 8.41 6.07
CA ARG A 183 34.35 7.50 7.07
C ARG A 183 35.39 6.54 7.67
N ALA A 184 36.29 6.01 6.84
CA ALA A 184 37.39 5.15 7.30
C ALA A 184 38.35 5.87 8.26
N ARG A 185 38.57 7.18 8.06
CA ARG A 185 39.45 8.00 8.91
C ARG A 185 38.84 8.25 10.29
N ILE A 186 37.51 8.33 10.40
CA ILE A 186 36.76 8.44 11.66
C ILE A 186 36.95 7.16 12.51
N VAL A 187 36.74 5.99 11.90
CA VAL A 187 36.87 4.68 12.58
C VAL A 187 38.32 4.39 13.00
N SER A 188 39.31 4.97 12.31
CA SER A 188 40.73 4.72 12.55
C SER A 188 41.34 5.46 13.75
N GLY A 189 40.56 6.25 14.50
CA GLY A 189 40.96 7.13 15.61
C GLY A 189 41.59 6.46 16.85
N ARG A 190 42.65 5.66 16.67
CA ARG A 190 43.49 5.08 17.73
C ARG A 190 44.63 5.99 18.20
N SER A 191 44.67 7.25 17.74
CA SER A 191 45.67 8.22 18.23
C SER A 191 45.23 8.81 19.57
N THR A 192 46.16 8.96 20.50
CA THR A 192 45.89 9.55 21.82
C THR A 192 46.29 11.03 21.82
N GLY A 193 45.52 11.86 22.53
CA GLY A 193 45.89 13.25 22.81
C GLY A 193 45.63 14.26 21.68
N THR A 194 46.50 15.28 21.57
CA THR A 194 46.36 16.45 20.69
C THR A 194 46.33 16.10 19.20
N ALA A 195 47.04 15.04 18.80
CA ALA A 195 47.04 14.56 17.42
C ALA A 195 45.66 14.07 16.96
N ARG A 196 44.86 13.50 17.88
CA ARG A 196 43.50 13.03 17.58
C ARG A 196 42.56 14.17 17.25
N LEU A 197 42.53 15.20 18.10
CA LEU A 197 41.67 16.37 17.90
C LEU A 197 41.98 17.08 16.59
N ALA A 198 43.26 17.24 16.25
CA ALA A 198 43.67 17.85 14.99
C ALA A 198 43.25 17.01 13.77
N ALA A 199 43.34 15.67 13.87
CA ALA A 199 42.89 14.76 12.83
C ALA A 199 41.36 14.82 12.64
N SER A 200 40.57 14.72 13.72
CA SER A 200 39.10 14.82 13.67
C SER A 200 38.65 16.18 13.10
N ALA A 201 39.29 17.28 13.51
CA ALA A 201 38.98 18.61 12.96
C ALA A 201 39.33 18.73 11.46
N ALA A 202 40.35 18.04 10.98
CA ALA A 202 40.68 18.02 9.56
C ALA A 202 39.64 17.25 8.74
N VAL A 203 39.24 16.06 9.20
CA VAL A 203 38.18 15.26 8.53
C VAL A 203 36.85 16.01 8.54
N TYR A 204 36.50 16.68 9.65
CA TYR A 204 35.30 17.51 9.74
C TYR A 204 35.26 18.58 8.63
N ARG A 205 36.35 19.35 8.46
CA ARG A 205 36.43 20.38 7.41
C ARG A 205 36.33 19.79 6.00
N GLU A 206 36.90 18.60 5.78
CA GLU A 206 36.79 17.91 4.49
C GLU A 206 35.35 17.43 4.24
N ALA A 207 34.64 16.93 5.26
CA ALA A 207 33.24 16.52 5.16
C ALA A 207 32.30 17.72 4.94
N GLU A 208 32.59 18.85 5.59
CA GLU A 208 31.87 20.11 5.37
C GLU A 208 32.05 20.60 3.92
N GLY A 209 33.29 20.63 3.42
CA GLY A 209 33.58 20.96 2.02
C GLY A 209 32.94 19.99 1.02
N LEU A 210 32.88 18.69 1.33
CA LEU A 210 32.17 17.70 0.51
C LEU A 210 30.67 18.01 0.46
N LEU A 211 30.04 18.30 1.61
CA LEU A 211 28.62 18.62 1.67
C LEU A 211 28.30 19.91 0.90
N GLU A 212 29.13 20.94 1.04
CA GLU A 212 29.00 22.19 0.28
C GLU A 212 29.16 21.96 -1.23
N ALA A 213 30.17 21.19 -1.65
CA ALA A 213 30.36 20.85 -3.05
C ALA A 213 29.21 20.00 -3.61
N THR A 214 28.66 19.08 -2.81
CA THR A 214 27.49 18.25 -3.18
C THR A 214 26.25 19.12 -3.36
N ARG A 215 26.04 20.10 -2.47
CA ARG A 215 24.95 21.08 -2.61
C ARG A 215 25.15 22.00 -3.81
N ALA A 216 26.37 22.47 -4.05
CA ALA A 216 26.70 23.39 -5.15
C ALA A 216 26.70 22.71 -6.52
N SER A 217 27.06 21.43 -6.60
CA SER A 217 27.05 20.64 -7.84
C SER A 217 25.64 20.26 -8.30
N GLY A 218 24.60 20.58 -7.53
CA GLY A 218 23.22 20.34 -7.94
C GLY A 218 22.87 18.86 -8.04
N ALA A 219 23.50 17.98 -7.22
CA ALA A 219 22.94 16.68 -6.90
C ALA A 219 21.66 16.90 -6.07
N ALA A 220 20.62 17.41 -6.73
CA ALA A 220 19.43 17.90 -6.10
C ALA A 220 18.63 16.70 -5.58
N VAL A 221 18.52 16.59 -4.26
CA VAL A 221 17.20 16.31 -3.70
C VAL A 221 16.30 17.36 -4.33
N SER A 222 15.49 16.94 -5.30
CA SER A 222 14.65 17.91 -6.00
C SER A 222 13.78 18.56 -4.94
N THR A 223 13.56 19.87 -5.02
CA THR A 223 12.47 20.49 -4.25
C THR A 223 11.16 19.71 -4.44
N ALA A 224 10.98 19.08 -5.60
CA ALA A 224 9.90 18.14 -5.89
C ALA A 224 9.88 16.88 -4.99
N ASP A 225 11.04 16.36 -4.56
CA ASP A 225 11.11 15.20 -3.65
C ASP A 225 10.73 15.59 -2.21
N VAL A 226 11.16 16.77 -1.75
CA VAL A 226 10.75 17.32 -0.44
C VAL A 226 9.26 17.67 -0.44
N ASP A 227 8.77 18.27 -1.53
CA ASP A 227 7.36 18.60 -1.69
C ASP A 227 6.48 17.35 -1.81
N ALA A 228 6.98 16.28 -2.45
CA ALA A 228 6.32 14.98 -2.50
C ALA A 228 6.22 14.32 -1.11
N LEU A 229 7.28 14.41 -0.29
CA LEU A 229 7.25 13.90 1.09
C LEU A 229 6.26 14.67 1.97
N ARG A 230 6.22 16.01 1.85
CA ARG A 230 5.23 16.85 2.55
C ARG A 230 3.80 16.53 2.11
N LEU A 231 3.59 16.38 0.82
CA LEU A 231 2.30 16.00 0.23
C LEU A 231 1.84 14.63 0.73
N GLN A 232 2.72 13.63 0.74
CA GLN A 232 2.41 12.30 1.27
C GLN A 232 1.99 12.39 2.75
N ALA A 233 2.76 13.11 3.58
CA ALA A 233 2.43 13.30 4.99
C ALA A 233 1.05 13.96 5.19
N SER A 234 0.75 15.05 4.47
CA SER A 234 -0.54 15.74 4.56
C SER A 234 -1.73 14.85 4.13
N LEU A 235 -1.53 13.97 3.16
CA LEU A 235 -2.56 13.02 2.73
C LEU A 235 -2.72 11.86 3.73
N SER A 236 -1.64 11.35 4.31
CA SER A 236 -1.68 10.30 5.32
C SER A 236 -2.32 10.73 6.65
N GLU A 237 -2.29 12.02 6.98
CA GLU A 237 -3.01 12.58 8.14
C GLU A 237 -4.54 12.64 7.93
N SER A 238 -5.01 12.40 6.71
CA SER A 238 -6.43 12.49 6.36
C SER A 238 -7.15 11.15 6.52
N GLU A 239 -8.22 11.13 7.32
CA GLU A 239 -8.99 9.90 7.57
C GLU A 239 -9.56 9.29 6.27
N GLY A 240 -9.27 8.00 6.06
CA GLY A 240 -9.76 7.24 4.91
C GLY A 240 -9.01 7.48 3.60
N VAL A 241 -7.78 8.01 3.67
CA VAL A 241 -6.83 8.15 2.55
C VAL A 241 -5.56 7.36 2.85
N ASP A 242 -5.26 6.37 2.01
CA ASP A 242 -3.99 5.63 2.04
C ASP A 242 -3.01 6.27 1.05
N ALA A 243 -2.06 7.07 1.54
CA ALA A 243 -1.09 7.76 0.69
C ALA A 243 0.28 7.05 0.68
N HIS A 244 0.82 6.85 -0.52
CA HIS A 244 2.16 6.28 -0.73
C HIS A 244 2.80 6.87 -1.98
N ARG A 245 4.11 6.64 -2.14
CA ARG A 245 4.87 7.05 -3.31
C ARG A 245 5.11 5.85 -4.23
N ASP A 246 4.92 6.05 -5.52
CA ASP A 246 5.29 5.09 -6.56
C ASP A 246 6.05 5.77 -7.72
N ALA A 247 6.30 5.02 -8.80
CA ALA A 247 7.00 5.54 -9.98
C ALA A 247 6.25 6.67 -10.71
N ARG A 248 4.93 6.80 -10.52
CA ARG A 248 4.09 7.84 -11.14
C ARG A 248 4.11 9.13 -10.33
N GLY A 249 4.28 9.03 -9.01
CA GLY A 249 4.35 10.17 -8.10
C GLY A 249 3.79 9.84 -6.73
N VAL A 250 3.01 10.76 -6.16
CA VAL A 250 2.30 10.52 -4.89
C VAL A 250 0.89 10.03 -5.19
N VAL A 251 0.56 8.84 -4.70
CA VAL A 251 -0.73 8.18 -4.92
C VAL A 251 -1.55 8.23 -3.64
N ALA A 252 -2.70 8.87 -3.70
CA ALA A 252 -3.72 8.80 -2.66
C ALA A 252 -4.78 7.76 -3.04
N VAL A 253 -4.89 6.70 -2.25
CA VAL A 253 -5.90 5.64 -2.43
C VAL A 253 -7.10 5.92 -1.53
N LEU A 254 -8.27 6.06 -2.14
CA LEU A 254 -9.53 6.27 -1.42
C LEU A 254 -10.50 5.13 -1.71
N ARG A 255 -11.18 4.64 -0.67
CA ARG A 255 -12.18 3.57 -0.76
C ARG A 255 -13.56 4.06 -0.31
N GLY A 256 -14.60 3.45 -0.87
CA GLY A 256 -15.99 3.78 -0.52
C GLY A 256 -16.39 5.22 -0.85
N LEU A 257 -15.80 5.82 -1.89
CA LEU A 257 -16.20 7.16 -2.36
C LEU A 257 -17.53 7.18 -3.12
N PHE A 258 -17.92 6.03 -3.68
CA PHE A 258 -19.03 5.92 -4.62
C PHE A 258 -20.12 4.97 -4.14
N ALA A 259 -21.36 5.31 -4.48
CA ALA A 259 -22.52 4.44 -4.43
C ALA A 259 -23.03 4.26 -5.87
N GLY A 260 -22.61 3.17 -6.52
CA GLY A 260 -22.81 3.00 -7.97
C GLY A 260 -22.02 4.05 -8.77
N PRO A 261 -22.61 4.73 -9.77
CA PRO A 261 -21.88 5.72 -10.59
C PRO A 261 -21.74 7.10 -9.93
N ARG A 262 -22.35 7.32 -8.75
CA ARG A 262 -22.40 8.64 -8.09
C ARG A 262 -21.58 8.65 -6.82
N LEU A 263 -21.02 9.81 -6.47
CA LEU A 263 -20.36 10.00 -5.19
C LEU A 263 -21.35 9.76 -4.05
N SER A 264 -20.90 9.03 -3.04
CA SER A 264 -21.67 8.83 -1.81
C SER A 264 -21.81 10.16 -1.07
N PRO A 265 -22.98 10.49 -0.47
CA PRO A 265 -23.15 11.70 0.33
C PRO A 265 -22.12 11.84 1.47
N THR A 266 -21.68 10.72 2.06
CA THR A 266 -20.67 10.70 3.12
C THR A 266 -19.25 11.01 2.63
N SER A 267 -19.05 11.15 1.32
CA SER A 267 -17.73 11.36 0.71
C SER A 267 -17.42 12.82 0.39
N ARG A 268 -18.39 13.73 0.57
CA ARG A 268 -18.24 15.15 0.25
C ARG A 268 -17.06 15.79 0.99
N SER A 269 -16.99 15.62 2.30
CA SER A 269 -15.91 16.17 3.14
C SER A 269 -14.53 15.66 2.71
N ARG A 270 -14.41 14.37 2.35
CA ARG A 270 -13.16 13.78 1.84
C ARG A 270 -12.75 14.37 0.49
N VAL A 271 -13.70 14.59 -0.41
CA VAL A 271 -13.43 15.20 -1.72
C VAL A 271 -13.04 16.68 -1.59
N GLU A 272 -13.68 17.42 -0.69
CA GLU A 272 -13.32 18.82 -0.38
C GLU A 272 -11.92 18.93 0.23
N LEU A 273 -11.58 18.03 1.16
CA LEU A 273 -10.25 17.94 1.75
C LEU A 273 -9.20 17.62 0.68
N LEU A 274 -9.45 16.61 -0.16
CA LEU A 274 -8.56 16.24 -1.25
C LEU A 274 -8.34 17.40 -2.22
N GLY A 275 -9.42 18.11 -2.58
CA GLY A 275 -9.34 19.32 -3.40
C GLY A 275 -8.46 20.39 -2.76
N ARG A 276 -8.56 20.59 -1.44
CA ARG A 276 -7.73 21.54 -0.69
C ARG A 276 -6.24 21.18 -0.76
N VAL A 277 -5.91 19.91 -0.54
CA VAL A 277 -4.52 19.40 -0.62
C VAL A 277 -3.97 19.55 -2.04
N ILE A 278 -4.74 19.19 -3.08
CA ILE A 278 -4.30 19.35 -4.47
C ILE A 278 -4.01 20.83 -4.82
N ARG A 279 -4.77 21.76 -4.23
CA ARG A 279 -4.54 23.20 -4.44
C ARG A 279 -3.30 23.72 -3.71
N SER A 280 -3.01 23.22 -2.51
CA SER A 280 -1.84 23.68 -1.73
C SER A 280 -0.50 23.24 -2.34
N HIS A 281 -0.49 22.19 -3.16
CA HIS A 281 0.71 21.68 -3.84
C HIS A 281 0.69 22.02 -5.35
N GLY A 282 0.73 23.32 -5.65
CA GLY A 282 0.50 23.90 -6.99
C GLY A 282 1.30 23.29 -8.17
N THR A 283 0.75 23.51 -9.37
CA THR A 283 1.22 23.13 -10.73
C THR A 283 1.28 21.65 -11.12
N LEU A 284 1.27 20.69 -10.19
CA LEU A 284 1.34 19.27 -10.57
C LEU A 284 0.08 18.82 -11.33
N PRO A 285 0.21 18.06 -12.44
CA PRO A 285 -0.92 17.41 -13.07
C PRO A 285 -1.41 16.26 -12.18
N VAL A 286 -2.71 16.05 -12.18
CA VAL A 286 -3.39 15.08 -11.31
C VAL A 286 -4.18 14.11 -12.18
N ARG A 287 -3.93 12.82 -12.00
CA ARG A 287 -4.67 11.75 -12.66
C ARG A 287 -5.57 11.06 -11.64
N VAL A 288 -6.86 11.04 -11.94
CA VAL A 288 -7.88 10.32 -11.20
C VAL A 288 -8.11 8.98 -11.91
N GLU A 289 -7.77 7.88 -11.25
CA GLU A 289 -7.98 6.53 -11.74
C GLU A 289 -9.00 5.82 -10.86
N CYS A 290 -10.13 5.41 -11.42
CA CYS A 290 -11.10 4.58 -10.71
C CYS A 290 -10.97 3.13 -11.15
N PHE A 291 -11.00 2.22 -10.18
CA PHE A 291 -10.97 0.78 -10.40
C PHE A 291 -12.27 0.18 -9.88
N VAL A 292 -13.01 -0.48 -10.76
CA VAL A 292 -14.28 -1.12 -10.43
C VAL A 292 -14.23 -2.60 -10.82
N GLY A 293 -14.61 -3.47 -9.89
CA GLY A 293 -14.81 -4.89 -10.13
C GLY A 293 -16.17 -5.20 -10.75
N GLY A 294 -16.28 -6.39 -11.34
CA GLY A 294 -17.54 -6.88 -11.89
C GLY A 294 -17.33 -8.05 -12.85
N PRO A 295 -18.38 -8.83 -13.12
CA PRO A 295 -18.31 -10.04 -13.95
C PRO A 295 -18.10 -9.74 -15.45
N ALA A 296 -18.33 -8.50 -15.88
CA ALA A 296 -18.11 -8.05 -17.25
C ALA A 296 -17.17 -6.83 -17.27
N ALA A 297 -15.99 -6.99 -17.88
CA ALA A 297 -14.95 -5.96 -17.92
C ALA A 297 -15.42 -4.66 -18.59
N ALA A 298 -16.23 -4.76 -19.66
CA ALA A 298 -16.76 -3.60 -20.37
C ALA A 298 -17.68 -2.76 -19.47
N THR A 299 -18.61 -3.39 -18.77
CA THR A 299 -19.55 -2.72 -17.85
C THR A 299 -18.83 -2.11 -16.65
N ALA A 300 -17.85 -2.82 -16.10
CA ALA A 300 -17.04 -2.33 -14.98
C ALA A 300 -16.16 -1.14 -15.40
N THR A 301 -15.53 -1.20 -16.58
CA THR A 301 -14.77 -0.07 -17.16
C THR A 301 -15.67 1.14 -17.41
N ALA A 302 -16.88 0.94 -17.95
CA ALA A 302 -17.84 2.03 -18.15
C ALA A 302 -18.25 2.68 -16.82
N THR A 303 -18.49 1.87 -15.79
CA THR A 303 -18.80 2.35 -14.43
C THR A 303 -17.61 3.13 -13.84
N ALA A 304 -16.40 2.59 -13.97
CA ALA A 304 -15.18 3.24 -13.50
C ALA A 304 -14.94 4.58 -14.20
N ARG A 305 -15.20 4.68 -15.51
CA ARG A 305 -15.09 5.94 -16.27
C ARG A 305 -16.12 6.96 -15.79
N ALA A 306 -17.36 6.53 -15.54
CA ALA A 306 -18.39 7.41 -15.00
C ALA A 306 -18.02 7.93 -13.60
N GLN A 307 -17.48 7.06 -12.73
CA GLN A 307 -16.99 7.45 -11.42
C GLN A 307 -15.81 8.44 -11.51
N ALA A 308 -14.81 8.16 -12.35
CA ALA A 308 -13.66 9.06 -12.52
C ALA A 308 -14.09 10.45 -13.04
N ALA A 309 -15.04 10.51 -13.97
CA ALA A 309 -15.62 11.75 -14.45
C ALA A 309 -16.40 12.51 -13.36
N ALA A 310 -17.16 11.80 -12.53
CA ALA A 310 -17.90 12.38 -11.42
C ALA A 310 -16.97 12.96 -10.34
N LEU A 311 -15.89 12.26 -9.99
CA LEU A 311 -14.89 12.78 -9.06
C LEU A 311 -14.12 13.96 -9.64
N ARG A 312 -13.72 13.91 -10.92
CA ARG A 312 -13.13 15.07 -11.61
C ARG A 312 -14.04 16.30 -11.50
N THR A 313 -15.33 16.14 -11.77
CA THR A 313 -16.32 17.21 -11.66
C THR A 313 -16.41 17.77 -10.23
N ALA A 314 -16.40 16.90 -9.22
CA ALA A 314 -16.44 17.30 -7.83
C ALA A 314 -15.15 18.03 -7.37
N LEU A 315 -13.99 17.61 -7.86
CA LEU A 315 -12.71 18.29 -7.60
C LEU A 315 -12.66 19.68 -8.26
N VAL A 316 -13.21 19.82 -9.47
CA VAL A 316 -13.38 21.12 -10.13
C VAL A 316 -14.31 22.02 -9.31
N ALA A 317 -15.45 21.49 -8.85
CA ALA A 317 -16.35 22.24 -7.96
C ALA A 317 -15.69 22.62 -6.62
N ALA A 318 -14.74 21.80 -6.15
CA ALA A 318 -13.93 22.11 -4.97
C ALA A 318 -12.82 23.15 -5.24
N GLY A 319 -12.65 23.61 -6.49
CA GLY A 319 -11.70 24.67 -6.86
C GLY A 319 -10.39 24.17 -7.50
N VAL A 320 -10.27 22.90 -7.86
CA VAL A 320 -9.09 22.40 -8.61
C VAL A 320 -9.23 22.77 -10.08
N PRO A 321 -8.20 23.36 -10.73
CA PRO A 321 -8.26 23.71 -12.15
C PRO A 321 -8.49 22.48 -13.05
N ALA A 322 -9.43 22.57 -13.99
CA ALA A 322 -9.90 21.44 -14.80
C ALA A 322 -8.85 20.92 -15.79
N GLU A 323 -7.94 21.80 -16.23
CA GLU A 323 -6.80 21.54 -17.11
C GLU A 323 -5.71 20.70 -16.43
N ARG A 324 -5.65 20.70 -15.09
CA ARG A 324 -4.73 19.85 -14.32
C ARG A 324 -5.24 18.43 -14.14
N LEU A 325 -6.54 18.20 -14.38
CA LEU A 325 -7.21 16.96 -14.02
C LEU A 325 -7.44 16.05 -15.22
N GLN A 326 -6.80 14.89 -15.19
CA GLN A 326 -7.09 13.76 -16.07
C GLN A 326 -7.94 12.73 -15.33
N ALA A 327 -8.84 12.05 -16.04
CA ALA A 327 -9.70 11.01 -15.47
C ALA A 327 -9.63 9.75 -16.33
N ALA A 328 -9.40 8.61 -15.70
CA ALA A 328 -9.38 7.31 -16.32
C ALA A 328 -10.16 6.30 -15.46
N GLY A 329 -10.80 5.35 -16.12
CA GLY A 329 -11.53 4.27 -15.46
C GLY A 329 -11.04 2.94 -15.97
N PHE A 330 -10.74 2.02 -15.06
CA PHE A 330 -10.18 0.71 -15.34
C PHE A 330 -11.04 -0.38 -14.72
N HIS A 331 -11.12 -1.52 -15.41
CA HIS A 331 -11.60 -2.74 -14.79
C HIS A 331 -10.54 -3.24 -13.81
N ARG A 332 -10.97 -3.59 -12.61
CA ARG A 332 -10.10 -4.27 -11.63
C ARG A 332 -9.63 -5.62 -12.20
N PRO A 333 -8.39 -6.06 -11.93
CA PRO A 333 -7.92 -7.39 -12.30
C PRO A 333 -8.90 -8.51 -11.89
N PRO A 334 -9.10 -9.53 -12.74
CA PRO A 334 -9.97 -10.65 -12.41
C PRO A 334 -9.46 -11.37 -11.16
N GLY A 335 -10.36 -11.64 -10.20
CA GLY A 335 -10.03 -12.25 -8.90
C GLY A 335 -9.69 -11.27 -7.78
N GLY A 336 -9.57 -9.97 -8.06
CA GLY A 336 -9.32 -8.95 -7.05
C GLY A 336 -10.44 -8.82 -6.02
N ALA A 337 -10.08 -8.56 -4.75
CA ALA A 337 -11.03 -8.45 -3.63
C ALA A 337 -11.94 -7.22 -3.79
N ARG A 338 -13.16 -7.25 -3.21
CA ARG A 338 -14.09 -6.08 -3.21
C ARG A 338 -13.45 -4.81 -2.64
N THR A 339 -12.50 -4.97 -1.72
CA THR A 339 -11.72 -3.87 -1.17
C THR A 339 -11.02 -3.07 -2.26
N GLU A 340 -10.55 -3.71 -3.33
CA GLU A 340 -9.85 -3.09 -4.46
C GLU A 340 -10.75 -2.24 -5.38
N ASP A 341 -12.06 -2.16 -5.12
CA ASP A 341 -12.90 -1.08 -5.67
C ASP A 341 -12.45 0.23 -5.02
N ARG A 342 -11.58 0.95 -5.72
CA ARG A 342 -10.84 2.09 -5.18
C ARG A 342 -10.69 3.19 -6.20
N VAL A 343 -10.37 4.35 -5.69
CA VAL A 343 -9.95 5.50 -6.46
C VAL A 343 -8.50 5.76 -6.11
N GLU A 344 -7.66 5.84 -7.12
CA GLU A 344 -6.31 6.35 -7.01
C GLU A 344 -6.29 7.78 -7.54
N VAL A 345 -5.84 8.71 -6.72
CA VAL A 345 -5.59 10.10 -7.13
C VAL A 345 -4.08 10.28 -7.13
N VAL A 346 -3.53 10.31 -8.33
CA VAL A 346 -2.10 10.33 -8.59
C VAL A 346 -1.69 11.78 -8.87
N LEU A 347 -0.90 12.37 -7.98
CA LEU A 347 -0.20 13.63 -8.26
C LEU A 347 1.08 13.27 -9.00
N LEU A 348 1.11 13.57 -10.29
CA LEU A 348 2.18 13.15 -11.19
C LEU A 348 3.44 13.96 -10.88
N SER A 349 4.55 13.25 -10.66
CA SER A 349 5.86 13.88 -10.48
C SER A 349 6.40 14.36 -11.84
N PRO A 350 7.05 15.55 -11.94
CA PRO A 350 7.61 16.05 -13.20
C PRO A 350 8.72 15.17 -13.81
N ARG A 351 9.18 14.12 -13.11
CA ARG A 351 10.21 13.19 -13.57
C ARG A 351 9.66 11.99 -14.34
N ALA A 352 8.35 11.90 -14.57
CA ALA A 352 7.73 10.80 -15.31
C ALA A 352 7.71 11.07 -16.83
N GLU A 353 8.91 11.15 -17.43
CA GLU A 353 9.15 10.86 -18.86
C GLU A 353 10.21 9.76 -18.95
#